data_AF-A0A3M7AX11-F1
#
_entry.id   AF-A0A3M7AX11-F1
#
_cell.length_a   1.000
_cell.length_b   1.000
_cell.length_c   1.000
_cell.angle_alpha   90.00
_cell.angle_beta   90.00
_cell.angle_gamma   90.00
#
_symmetry.space_group_name_H-M   'P 1'
#
loop_
_entity.id
_entity.type
_entity.pdbx_description
1 polymer ?
#
loop_
_entity_poly.entity_id
_entity_poly.type
_entity_poly.pdbx_seq_one_letter_code
_entity_poly.pdbx_strand_id
1 'polypeptide(L)'
;MHPPWSRQGWDTQSTFWSGGRPNHGGYPSDRGNGGYSRGWGNDDFHGWQWPGHHGGSHGGASQVVVPSSTPSNACPPVDPDFIGFAFEEASLTPYLQTRDGDPNQFSLNLMRAILSRTGGKPIIRPGGTSADYGRYIPLQVEPALPIAEVYTYQDIGGTSIGPAYWDLADIIPEAVWIIQLPMAHTNVSESVLWAKTAADRIGLDRIQAFEPGNEPDLYPVGDLGPPDYQGRMTNETYTGNYTMYVEAIKEALDLPDEPWFQAFDTAAHLGDDVLATGYILDVETNFDLGINVDNNIKQIASHYYQTNGGEYEDLGPGLMNHTAIAFRLDLLRKFIDYLRENHPSIPYIISEVGNSLNPTHTYDYQATLGSALWQVDFQLYAMSIGIARINWQQIMHSGYDMWLPIASGDFSRRVYSNFYAMPFVADFIGNNGGQTQAVQLDTGVENVIAYAAFVDDKPVRLAVVNLDFWDKGDSYRRPATKLTIRLSEWITKVDVDVLTSPEGAHASGDGMTYAGSQWTSESEGTEVKGVRDDSYSLKVRHGKISLSVEKSSAVLLHLS
;
A
#
# COMPACT_ATOMS: atom_id res chain seq x y z
N MET A 1 10.88 24.88 64.98
CA MET A 1 11.73 23.90 65.70
C MET A 1 12.22 22.85 64.71
N HIS A 2 12.97 21.83 65.14
CA HIS A 2 13.85 21.03 64.27
C HIS A 2 13.13 20.08 63.26
N PRO A 3 13.85 19.60 62.22
CA PRO A 3 13.25 18.91 61.06
C PRO A 3 13.61 17.40 60.96
N PRO A 4 14.37 16.84 59.97
CA PRO A 4 13.91 15.65 59.23
C PRO A 4 14.88 14.44 59.29
N TRP A 5 14.66 13.39 58.49
CA TRP A 5 15.60 12.82 57.47
C TRP A 5 15.11 11.45 56.92
N SER A 6 15.80 10.93 55.90
CA SER A 6 15.45 9.76 55.07
C SER A 6 16.58 8.72 55.00
N ARG A 7 16.32 7.52 54.42
CA ARG A 7 17.14 6.89 53.35
C ARG A 7 16.71 5.44 52.98
N GLN A 8 16.94 5.11 51.70
CA GLN A 8 17.53 3.89 51.07
C GLN A 8 17.34 2.51 51.77
N GLY A 9 17.08 1.39 51.08
CA GLY A 9 17.22 1.08 49.64
C GLY A 9 18.35 0.06 49.41
N TRP A 10 18.07 -1.07 48.75
CA TRP A 10 19.03 -2.19 48.55
C TRP A 10 18.86 -2.88 47.20
N ASP A 11 19.98 -3.35 46.66
CA ASP A 11 20.16 -4.10 45.41
C ASP A 11 21.43 -4.96 45.53
N THR A 12 21.50 -6.18 44.98
CA THR A 12 22.74 -7.00 44.83
C THR A 12 22.52 -8.29 44.02
N GLN A 13 23.61 -8.83 43.42
CA GLN A 13 23.57 -9.87 42.37
C GLN A 13 24.32 -11.19 42.69
N SER A 14 23.91 -12.26 42.00
CA SER A 14 24.76 -13.32 41.38
C SER A 14 25.43 -14.45 42.20
N THR A 15 25.48 -15.65 41.60
CA THR A 15 26.62 -16.61 41.62
C THR A 15 26.43 -17.79 40.62
N PHE A 16 27.51 -18.52 40.28
CA PHE A 16 27.58 -19.69 39.35
C PHE A 16 28.34 -20.86 40.06
N TRP A 17 28.44 -22.13 39.62
CA TRP A 17 28.29 -22.86 38.33
C TRP A 17 27.46 -24.18 38.55
N SER A 18 27.49 -25.33 37.84
CA SER A 18 28.37 -25.93 36.79
C SER A 18 27.79 -27.15 36.03
N GLY A 19 28.01 -27.19 34.70
CA GLY A 19 28.59 -28.34 33.96
C GLY A 19 27.78 -29.62 33.65
N GLY A 20 27.51 -29.88 32.35
CA GLY A 20 27.14 -31.21 31.82
C GLY A 20 26.85 -31.23 30.30
N ARG A 21 27.29 -32.27 29.58
CA ARG A 21 26.97 -32.60 28.17
C ARG A 21 26.93 -34.13 28.01
N PRO A 22 26.07 -34.71 27.13
CA PRO A 22 26.57 -35.12 25.81
C PRO A 22 25.58 -35.03 24.62
N ASN A 23 26.14 -34.61 23.46
CA ASN A 23 25.87 -34.95 22.05
C ASN A 23 24.46 -35.24 21.42
N HIS A 24 24.33 -34.61 20.23
CA HIS A 24 23.60 -34.99 18.99
C HIS A 24 22.08 -34.78 18.86
N GLY A 25 21.71 -34.10 17.75
CA GLY A 25 20.42 -34.27 17.07
C GLY A 25 19.42 -33.11 17.22
N GLY A 26 19.66 -31.97 16.57
CA GLY A 26 18.68 -30.88 16.51
C GLY A 26 19.04 -29.80 15.49
N TYR A 27 18.03 -29.25 14.81
CA TYR A 27 18.15 -28.01 14.03
C TYR A 27 18.29 -26.81 14.99
N PRO A 28 18.93 -25.70 14.59
CA PRO A 28 19.01 -24.50 15.43
C PRO A 28 17.67 -23.75 15.47
N SER A 29 16.79 -24.14 16.39
CA SER A 29 15.89 -23.16 17.02
C SER A 29 16.71 -22.27 17.93
N ASP A 30 16.78 -20.96 17.65
CA ASP A 30 16.89 -19.87 18.65
C ASP A 30 17.12 -18.52 17.95
N ARG A 31 16.05 -17.72 17.89
CA ARG A 31 16.06 -16.24 17.92
C ARG A 31 14.64 -15.79 18.25
N GLY A 32 14.45 -15.19 19.42
CA GLY A 32 13.16 -14.62 19.81
C GLY A 32 13.01 -13.20 19.28
N ASN A 33 11.78 -12.80 18.94
CA ASN A 33 11.43 -11.40 18.75
C ASN A 33 11.54 -10.63 20.08
N GLY A 34 11.69 -9.31 19.96
CA GLY A 34 11.72 -8.37 21.08
C GLY A 34 13.01 -7.55 21.15
N GLY A 35 13.02 -6.36 20.54
CA GLY A 35 14.19 -5.47 20.59
C GLY A 35 14.28 -4.32 19.60
N TYR A 36 13.21 -3.58 19.32
CA TYR A 36 13.32 -2.34 18.53
C TYR A 36 14.13 -1.26 19.29
N SER A 37 15.42 -1.13 19.00
CA SER A 37 16.14 0.16 18.86
C SER A 37 17.67 -0.01 18.71
N ARG A 38 18.31 1.01 18.10
CA ARG A 38 19.77 1.31 18.10
C ARG A 38 20.67 0.66 17.04
N GLY A 39 20.34 0.89 15.77
CA GLY A 39 21.19 1.73 14.90
C GLY A 39 22.42 1.13 14.21
N TRP A 40 22.83 1.84 13.14
CA TRP A 40 23.82 1.46 12.12
C TRP A 40 23.38 0.25 11.27
N GLY A 41 23.45 0.24 9.93
CA GLY A 41 23.91 1.28 8.99
C GLY A 41 24.72 0.67 7.84
N ASN A 42 24.58 1.22 6.63
CA ASN A 42 25.16 0.76 5.35
C ASN A 42 24.64 -0.60 4.82
N ASP A 43 23.67 -0.52 3.89
CA ASP A 43 23.24 -1.63 3.03
C ASP A 43 24.24 -1.87 1.88
N ASP A 44 25.42 -2.43 2.17
CA ASP A 44 26.45 -2.81 1.18
C ASP A 44 26.03 -4.06 0.35
N PHE A 45 24.97 -3.94 -0.46
CA PHE A 45 24.42 -5.01 -1.30
C PHE A 45 25.34 -5.41 -2.48
N HIS A 46 26.37 -6.21 -2.20
CA HIS A 46 27.21 -6.83 -3.21
C HIS A 46 26.65 -8.14 -3.78
N GLY A 47 25.72 -8.00 -4.73
CA GLY A 47 25.75 -8.77 -5.98
C GLY A 47 25.12 -10.16 -6.02
N TRP A 48 23.86 -10.22 -6.45
CA TRP A 48 23.33 -11.33 -7.24
C TRP A 48 22.83 -10.81 -8.60
N GLN A 49 23.51 -11.18 -9.69
CA GLN A 49 23.16 -10.73 -11.04
C GLN A 49 22.21 -11.74 -11.71
N TRP A 50 20.95 -11.34 -11.88
CA TRP A 50 20.12 -11.88 -12.97
C TRP A 50 20.56 -11.22 -14.30
N PRO A 51 20.43 -11.90 -15.46
CA PRO A 51 20.95 -11.44 -16.74
C PRO A 51 20.07 -10.35 -17.39
N GLY A 52 20.05 -9.15 -16.79
CA GLY A 52 19.34 -7.97 -17.28
C GLY A 52 20.27 -6.86 -17.76
N HIS A 53 20.16 -6.51 -19.06
CA HIS A 53 20.56 -5.25 -19.70
C HIS A 53 21.76 -4.45 -19.13
N HIS A 54 22.93 -4.59 -19.78
CA HIS A 54 24.07 -3.69 -19.57
C HIS A 54 23.78 -2.26 -20.06
N GLY A 55 23.59 -1.32 -19.13
CA GLY A 55 23.51 0.12 -19.42
C GLY A 55 24.83 0.70 -19.93
N GLY A 56 24.99 0.81 -21.25
CA GLY A 56 26.16 1.44 -21.87
C GLY A 56 26.01 2.97 -21.98
N SER A 57 26.79 3.74 -21.22
CA SER A 57 26.71 5.20 -21.27
C SER A 57 27.25 5.77 -22.60
N HIS A 58 26.38 6.38 -23.39
CA HIS A 58 26.71 7.08 -24.63
C HIS A 58 26.08 8.47 -24.60
N GLY A 59 26.88 9.51 -24.86
CA GLY A 59 26.50 10.94 -24.68
C GLY A 59 25.51 11.52 -25.69
N GLY A 60 24.51 10.74 -26.13
CA GLY A 60 23.30 11.24 -26.77
C GLY A 60 22.19 11.49 -25.74
N ALA A 61 21.09 12.11 -26.16
CA ALA A 61 19.87 12.10 -25.34
C ALA A 61 19.20 10.72 -25.46
N SER A 62 18.90 10.07 -24.34
CA SER A 62 18.31 8.73 -24.31
C SER A 62 16.93 8.70 -24.97
N GLN A 63 16.55 7.54 -25.51
CA GLN A 63 15.47 7.44 -26.49
C GLN A 63 14.38 6.45 -26.06
N VAL A 64 13.28 6.98 -25.54
CA VAL A 64 12.07 6.21 -25.29
C VAL A 64 11.33 5.99 -26.61
N VAL A 65 10.85 4.77 -26.85
CA VAL A 65 9.98 4.46 -28.00
C VAL A 65 8.62 4.05 -27.48
N VAL A 66 7.60 4.87 -27.70
CA VAL A 66 6.22 4.50 -27.38
C VAL A 66 5.69 3.59 -28.49
N PRO A 67 5.26 2.35 -28.19
CA PRO A 67 4.61 1.45 -29.15
C PRO A 67 3.38 2.09 -29.80
N SER A 68 3.11 1.78 -31.06
CA SER A 68 1.96 2.35 -31.81
C SER A 68 0.62 1.68 -31.51
N SER A 69 0.67 0.51 -30.88
CA SER A 69 -0.42 -0.41 -30.53
C SER A 69 -0.07 -1.10 -29.21
N THR A 70 -1.02 -1.72 -28.52
CA THR A 70 -0.79 -2.37 -27.22
C THR A 70 0.23 -3.52 -27.39
N PRO A 71 1.34 -3.55 -26.63
CA PRO A 71 2.28 -4.67 -26.66
C PRO A 71 1.67 -5.95 -26.08
N SER A 72 2.11 -7.10 -26.56
CA SER A 72 1.70 -8.42 -26.03
C SER A 72 2.18 -8.72 -24.61
N ASN A 73 3.01 -7.83 -24.03
CA ASN A 73 3.48 -7.87 -22.65
C ASN A 73 2.96 -6.70 -21.80
N ALA A 74 1.96 -5.95 -22.29
CA ALA A 74 1.19 -5.06 -21.43
C ALA A 74 0.35 -5.88 -20.44
N CYS A 75 0.02 -5.29 -19.29
CA CYS A 75 -0.84 -5.93 -18.31
C CYS A 75 -2.29 -6.11 -18.84
N PRO A 76 -3.11 -6.95 -18.18
CA PRO A 76 -4.56 -7.01 -18.44
C PRO A 76 -5.22 -5.62 -18.33
N PRO A 77 -6.44 -5.44 -18.87
CA PRO A 77 -7.19 -4.19 -18.70
C PRO A 77 -7.35 -3.86 -17.20
N VAL A 78 -6.94 -2.65 -16.84
CA VAL A 78 -6.84 -2.19 -15.45
C VAL A 78 -8.22 -1.85 -14.91
N ASP A 79 -8.52 -2.41 -13.73
CA ASP A 79 -9.75 -2.16 -12.99
C ASP A 79 -9.89 -0.64 -12.70
N PRO A 80 -11.02 0.02 -13.01
CA PRO A 80 -11.31 1.37 -12.52
C PRO A 80 -11.17 1.52 -11.00
N ASP A 81 -11.34 0.41 -10.27
CA ASP A 81 -11.23 0.32 -8.82
C ASP A 81 -9.79 0.03 -8.33
N PHE A 82 -8.76 0.13 -9.20
CA PHE A 82 -7.36 -0.22 -8.90
C PHE A 82 -6.78 0.52 -7.69
N ILE A 83 -7.17 1.78 -7.45
CA ILE A 83 -6.76 2.57 -6.28
C ILE A 83 -7.86 2.46 -5.21
N GLY A 84 -7.74 1.42 -4.38
CA GLY A 84 -8.56 1.19 -3.20
C GLY A 84 -7.97 1.80 -1.93
N PHE A 85 -8.70 1.64 -0.83
CA PHE A 85 -8.34 2.14 0.49
C PHE A 85 -8.31 0.99 1.50
N ALA A 86 -7.32 0.99 2.39
CA ALA A 86 -7.29 0.15 3.58
C ALA A 86 -7.24 1.05 4.82
N PHE A 87 -7.81 0.56 5.91
CA PHE A 87 -7.76 1.22 7.21
C PHE A 87 -7.51 0.14 8.27
N GLU A 88 -6.63 0.40 9.23
CA GLU A 88 -6.70 -0.32 10.51
C GLU A 88 -8.11 -0.14 11.08
N GLU A 89 -8.72 -1.22 11.57
CA GLU A 89 -10.10 -1.21 12.07
C GLU A 89 -10.30 -0.15 13.17
N ALA A 90 -9.33 -0.03 14.09
CA ALA A 90 -9.28 1.03 15.10
C ALA A 90 -9.31 2.46 14.52
N SER A 91 -8.78 2.65 13.30
CA SER A 91 -8.62 3.94 12.63
C SER A 91 -9.78 4.32 11.71
N LEU A 92 -10.62 3.41 11.20
CA LEU A 92 -11.66 3.76 10.20
C LEU A 92 -12.59 4.88 10.68
N THR A 93 -12.99 4.86 11.96
CA THR A 93 -14.00 5.77 12.53
C THR A 93 -13.69 7.26 12.28
N PRO A 94 -12.55 7.84 12.70
CA PRO A 94 -12.22 9.25 12.42
C PRO A 94 -12.00 9.58 10.93
N TYR A 95 -11.74 8.59 10.07
CA TYR A 95 -11.69 8.81 8.63
C TYR A 95 -13.08 8.98 8.02
N LEU A 96 -14.12 8.31 8.55
CA LEU A 96 -15.50 8.38 8.03
C LEU A 96 -16.41 9.36 8.79
N GLN A 97 -16.17 9.60 10.08
CA GLN A 97 -16.96 10.49 10.94
C GLN A 97 -16.11 11.59 11.58
N THR A 98 -16.72 12.73 11.87
CA THR A 98 -16.15 13.75 12.76
C THR A 98 -16.30 13.32 14.23
N ARG A 99 -15.65 14.03 15.17
CA ARG A 99 -15.84 13.79 16.61
C ARG A 99 -17.27 14.06 17.11
N ASP A 100 -18.10 14.73 16.32
CA ASP A 100 -19.52 14.99 16.61
C ASP A 100 -20.47 13.93 15.97
N GLY A 101 -19.93 12.98 15.19
CA GLY A 101 -20.68 11.91 14.53
C GLY A 101 -21.15 12.21 13.10
N ASP A 102 -20.98 13.45 12.62
CA ASP A 102 -21.29 13.82 11.24
C ASP A 102 -20.34 13.15 10.22
N PRO A 103 -20.77 12.87 8.97
CA PRO A 103 -19.89 12.41 7.91
C PRO A 103 -18.66 13.29 7.69
N ASN A 104 -17.46 12.70 7.66
CA ASN A 104 -16.20 13.44 7.49
C ASN A 104 -16.01 13.85 6.02
N GLN A 105 -16.61 14.99 5.65
CA GLN A 105 -16.63 15.47 4.28
C GLN A 105 -15.22 15.79 3.71
N PHE A 106 -14.21 15.98 4.56
CA PHE A 106 -12.81 16.11 4.12
C PHE A 106 -12.30 14.81 3.47
N SER A 107 -12.35 13.68 4.19
CA SER A 107 -11.97 12.36 3.65
C SER A 107 -12.81 11.98 2.42
N LEU A 108 -14.12 12.23 2.47
CA LEU A 108 -15.03 11.93 1.37
C LEU A 108 -14.72 12.74 0.10
N ASN A 109 -14.24 13.98 0.21
CA ASN A 109 -13.80 14.76 -0.95
C ASN A 109 -12.50 14.21 -1.54
N LEU A 110 -11.55 13.79 -0.69
CA LEU A 110 -10.27 13.23 -1.12
C LEU A 110 -10.44 11.90 -1.87
N MET A 111 -11.27 10.98 -1.35
CA MET A 111 -11.59 9.72 -2.05
C MET A 111 -12.29 9.97 -3.40
N ARG A 112 -13.26 10.89 -3.46
CA ARG A 112 -13.91 11.28 -4.73
C ARG A 112 -12.95 11.93 -5.73
N ALA A 113 -11.95 12.69 -5.26
CA ALA A 113 -10.94 13.34 -6.11
C ALA A 113 -9.96 12.34 -6.76
N ILE A 114 -9.92 11.08 -6.30
CA ILE A 114 -9.24 9.96 -6.92
C ILE A 114 -10.20 9.25 -7.89
N LEU A 115 -11.29 8.68 -7.36
CA LEU A 115 -12.16 7.75 -8.09
C LEU A 115 -12.89 8.37 -9.30
N SER A 116 -13.19 9.67 -9.25
CA SER A 116 -13.80 10.37 -10.40
C SER A 116 -12.91 10.40 -11.65
N ARG A 117 -11.59 10.19 -11.51
CA ARG A 117 -10.62 10.16 -12.61
C ARG A 117 -10.52 8.79 -13.28
N THR A 118 -10.76 7.69 -12.55
CA THR A 118 -10.82 6.33 -13.12
C THR A 118 -12.23 5.93 -13.55
N GLY A 119 -13.26 6.50 -12.91
CA GLY A 119 -14.66 6.08 -13.04
C GLY A 119 -15.02 4.88 -12.15
N GLY A 120 -14.14 4.50 -11.23
CA GLY A 120 -14.36 3.40 -10.28
C GLY A 120 -15.20 3.78 -9.06
N LYS A 121 -15.46 2.77 -8.23
CA LYS A 121 -16.13 2.86 -6.92
C LYS A 121 -15.10 2.69 -5.78
N PRO A 122 -15.41 3.15 -4.55
CA PRO A 122 -14.53 2.90 -3.41
C PRO A 122 -14.49 1.41 -3.06
N ILE A 123 -13.31 0.81 -3.10
CA ILE A 123 -13.02 -0.46 -2.42
C ILE A 123 -12.40 -0.12 -1.07
N ILE A 124 -13.01 -0.55 0.03
CA ILE A 124 -12.56 -0.23 1.38
C ILE A 124 -12.33 -1.50 2.17
N ARG A 125 -11.11 -1.69 2.69
CA ARG A 125 -10.69 -2.80 3.56
C ARG A 125 -10.48 -2.27 4.99
N PRO A 126 -11.50 -2.25 5.87
CA PRO A 126 -11.27 -2.25 7.31
C PRO A 126 -10.63 -3.57 7.73
N GLY A 127 -9.51 -3.50 8.42
CA GLY A 127 -8.75 -4.68 8.78
C GLY A 127 -7.48 -4.33 9.55
N GLY A 128 -6.36 -4.87 9.10
CA GLY A 128 -5.08 -4.78 9.80
C GLY A 128 -5.02 -5.72 11.00
N THR A 129 -4.01 -5.56 11.85
CA THR A 129 -3.86 -6.44 13.01
C THR A 129 -4.92 -6.15 14.09
N SER A 130 -5.54 -4.96 14.11
CA SER A 130 -6.45 -4.60 15.21
C SER A 130 -7.83 -5.29 15.14
N ALA A 131 -8.22 -5.76 13.95
CA ALA A 131 -9.38 -6.63 13.79
C ALA A 131 -9.07 -8.07 14.28
N ASP A 132 -7.90 -8.61 13.93
CA ASP A 132 -7.50 -9.99 14.26
C ASP A 132 -7.31 -10.22 15.78
N TYR A 133 -6.84 -9.19 16.48
CA TYR A 133 -6.69 -9.14 17.95
C TYR A 133 -7.82 -8.32 18.61
N GLY A 134 -8.89 -8.03 17.86
CA GLY A 134 -10.07 -7.28 18.29
C GLY A 134 -11.12 -8.14 19.03
N ARG A 135 -12.24 -7.52 19.42
CA ARG A 135 -13.40 -8.20 20.01
C ARG A 135 -14.73 -7.64 19.55
N TYR A 136 -15.69 -8.52 19.31
CA TYR A 136 -17.05 -8.09 19.02
C TYR A 136 -17.94 -8.04 20.27
N ILE A 137 -18.52 -6.87 20.52
CA ILE A 137 -19.40 -6.59 21.66
C ILE A 137 -20.82 -6.27 21.12
N PRO A 138 -21.76 -7.24 21.13
CA PRO A 138 -23.08 -7.07 20.50
C PRO A 138 -23.99 -5.96 21.07
N LEU A 139 -23.58 -5.31 22.17
CA LEU A 139 -24.30 -4.21 22.82
C LEU A 139 -23.53 -2.89 22.82
N GLN A 140 -22.37 -2.83 22.15
CA GLN A 140 -21.63 -1.58 21.95
C GLN A 140 -22.37 -0.69 20.93
N VAL A 141 -22.45 0.60 21.21
CA VAL A 141 -23.19 1.59 20.39
C VAL A 141 -22.26 2.58 19.70
N GLU A 142 -21.01 2.64 20.15
CA GLU A 142 -19.87 3.31 19.56
C GLU A 142 -19.29 2.44 18.43
N PRO A 143 -18.90 3.00 17.27
CA PRO A 143 -18.37 2.20 16.16
C PRO A 143 -17.16 1.34 16.57
N ALA A 144 -16.07 1.98 16.99
CA ALA A 144 -14.89 1.31 17.54
C ALA A 144 -14.49 1.94 18.89
N LEU A 145 -14.03 1.10 19.82
CA LEU A 145 -13.53 1.51 21.12
C LEU A 145 -12.19 0.83 21.45
N PRO A 146 -11.17 1.59 21.89
CA PRO A 146 -11.11 3.06 21.85
C PRO A 146 -10.99 3.59 20.40
N ILE A 147 -11.32 4.87 20.21
CA ILE A 147 -11.12 5.56 18.93
C ILE A 147 -9.63 5.89 18.77
N ALA A 148 -9.04 5.55 17.62
CA ALA A 148 -7.62 5.83 17.36
C ALA A 148 -7.31 7.34 17.30
N GLU A 149 -6.33 7.74 18.10
CA GLU A 149 -5.75 9.10 18.20
C GLU A 149 -4.25 8.94 18.49
N VAL A 150 -3.42 9.95 18.21
CA VAL A 150 -1.93 9.91 18.24
C VAL A 150 -1.24 9.19 19.43
N TYR A 151 -1.90 9.11 20.58
CA TYR A 151 -1.38 8.50 21.82
C TYR A 151 -2.39 7.52 22.45
N THR A 152 -3.32 6.99 21.65
CA THR A 152 -4.43 6.15 22.09
C THR A 152 -4.60 4.96 21.15
N TYR A 153 -4.11 3.79 21.58
CA TYR A 153 -4.38 2.48 20.95
C TYR A 153 -3.99 2.37 19.47
N GLN A 154 -2.91 3.05 19.09
CA GLN A 154 -2.27 2.87 17.79
C GLN A 154 -1.43 1.58 17.78
N ASP A 155 -1.05 1.06 18.95
CA ASP A 155 -0.35 -0.21 19.17
C ASP A 155 -1.28 -1.45 19.09
N ILE A 156 -2.14 -1.48 18.07
CA ILE A 156 -2.73 -2.64 17.35
C ILE A 156 -3.29 -3.87 18.12
N GLY A 157 -3.52 -3.81 19.44
CA GLY A 157 -4.10 -4.92 20.22
C GLY A 157 -5.20 -4.48 21.20
N GLY A 158 -6.39 -5.08 21.11
CA GLY A 158 -7.49 -4.87 22.06
C GLY A 158 -8.56 -3.84 21.65
N THR A 159 -8.71 -3.56 20.36
CA THR A 159 -9.87 -2.83 19.82
C THR A 159 -11.17 -3.63 20.06
N SER A 160 -12.28 -2.93 20.23
CA SER A 160 -13.61 -3.52 20.33
C SER A 160 -14.61 -2.82 19.42
N ILE A 161 -15.41 -3.62 18.70
CA ILE A 161 -16.43 -3.15 17.75
C ILE A 161 -17.81 -3.72 18.08
N GLY A 162 -18.86 -3.08 17.57
CA GLY A 162 -20.24 -3.54 17.68
C GLY A 162 -21.00 -3.38 16.36
N PRO A 163 -22.34 -3.55 16.37
CA PRO A 163 -23.16 -3.36 15.17
C PRO A 163 -23.00 -1.96 14.54
N ALA A 164 -22.72 -0.94 15.37
CA ALA A 164 -22.49 0.44 14.95
C ALA A 164 -21.19 0.64 14.13
N TYR A 165 -20.27 -0.33 14.11
CA TYR A 165 -19.10 -0.26 13.22
C TYR A 165 -19.50 -0.42 11.76
N TRP A 166 -20.33 -1.43 11.48
CA TRP A 166 -20.81 -1.72 10.12
C TRP A 166 -21.78 -0.65 9.61
N ASP A 167 -22.48 0.06 10.51
CA ASP A 167 -23.31 1.22 10.19
C ASP A 167 -22.48 2.41 9.63
N LEU A 168 -21.15 2.43 9.78
CA LEU A 168 -20.28 3.39 9.08
C LEU A 168 -20.36 3.25 7.54
N ALA A 169 -20.76 2.09 7.03
CA ALA A 169 -20.86 1.86 5.59
C ALA A 169 -21.92 2.74 4.91
N ASP A 170 -22.94 3.19 5.62
CA ASP A 170 -24.00 4.06 5.07
C ASP A 170 -23.52 5.48 4.76
N ILE A 171 -22.32 5.85 5.24
CA ILE A 171 -21.66 7.13 4.92
C ILE A 171 -21.18 7.15 3.46
N ILE A 172 -20.90 5.97 2.88
CA ILE A 172 -20.45 5.82 1.49
C ILE A 172 -21.29 4.71 0.80
N PRO A 173 -22.55 5.00 0.43
CA PRO A 173 -23.45 4.00 -0.16
C PRO A 173 -22.91 3.37 -1.45
N GLU A 174 -22.07 4.08 -2.20
CA GLU A 174 -21.39 3.59 -3.40
C GLU A 174 -20.18 2.68 -3.14
N ALA A 175 -19.67 2.61 -1.91
CA ALA A 175 -18.54 1.76 -1.56
C ALA A 175 -18.91 0.28 -1.49
N VAL A 176 -17.95 -0.57 -1.84
CA VAL A 176 -17.96 -2.00 -1.52
C VAL A 176 -16.77 -2.38 -0.63
N TRP A 177 -17.00 -3.38 0.22
CA TRP A 177 -16.18 -3.60 1.41
C TRP A 177 -15.47 -4.95 1.37
N ILE A 178 -14.17 -4.95 1.70
CA ILE A 178 -13.43 -6.17 2.02
C ILE A 178 -13.46 -6.28 3.55
N ILE A 179 -14.19 -7.25 4.08
CA ILE A 179 -14.46 -7.37 5.52
C ILE A 179 -13.46 -8.36 6.12
N GLN A 180 -12.47 -7.86 6.85
CA GLN A 180 -11.61 -8.73 7.65
C GLN A 180 -12.40 -9.39 8.79
N LEU A 181 -12.07 -10.64 9.08
CA LEU A 181 -12.68 -11.45 10.13
C LEU A 181 -11.57 -12.13 10.95
N PRO A 182 -11.64 -12.14 12.30
CA PRO A 182 -10.52 -12.60 13.13
C PRO A 182 -10.29 -14.10 13.02
N MET A 183 -9.06 -14.47 12.66
CA MET A 183 -8.57 -15.85 12.51
C MET A 183 -7.35 -16.15 13.40
N ALA A 184 -6.65 -15.14 13.93
CA ALA A 184 -5.52 -15.29 14.87
C ALA A 184 -5.88 -16.11 16.12
N HIS A 185 -7.16 -16.14 16.48
CA HIS A 185 -7.73 -17.02 17.50
C HIS A 185 -8.47 -18.22 16.92
N THR A 186 -8.50 -19.34 17.66
CA THR A 186 -9.24 -20.56 17.27
C THR A 186 -10.78 -20.45 17.38
N ASN A 187 -11.33 -19.30 17.77
CA ASN A 187 -12.76 -19.07 17.95
C ASN A 187 -13.51 -18.74 16.63
N VAL A 188 -13.75 -19.76 15.79
CA VAL A 188 -14.50 -19.61 14.51
C VAL A 188 -15.86 -18.92 14.68
N SER A 189 -16.52 -19.12 15.84
CA SER A 189 -17.86 -18.55 16.10
C SER A 189 -17.86 -17.03 16.23
N GLU A 190 -16.72 -16.42 16.56
CA GLU A 190 -16.58 -14.96 16.58
C GLU A 190 -16.44 -14.43 15.15
N SER A 191 -15.55 -15.01 14.32
CA SER A 191 -15.49 -14.73 12.87
C SER A 191 -16.88 -14.79 12.18
N VAL A 192 -17.68 -15.82 12.49
CA VAL A 192 -19.06 -15.97 11.98
C VAL A 192 -20.02 -14.88 12.48
N LEU A 193 -19.85 -14.38 13.71
CA LEU A 193 -20.68 -13.30 14.28
C LEU A 193 -20.36 -11.94 13.66
N TRP A 194 -19.08 -11.68 13.37
CA TRP A 194 -18.63 -10.49 12.63
C TRP A 194 -19.22 -10.52 11.22
N ALA A 195 -19.00 -11.61 10.47
CA ALA A 195 -19.46 -11.79 9.10
C ALA A 195 -20.98 -11.63 8.97
N LYS A 196 -21.74 -12.18 9.93
CA LYS A 196 -23.19 -12.00 10.02
C LYS A 196 -23.61 -10.55 10.19
N THR A 197 -23.03 -9.84 11.17
CA THR A 197 -23.49 -8.47 11.41
C THR A 197 -22.98 -7.50 10.33
N ALA A 198 -21.85 -7.79 9.70
CA ALA A 198 -21.42 -7.07 8.49
C ALA A 198 -22.42 -7.26 7.34
N ALA A 199 -22.80 -8.51 7.02
CA ALA A 199 -23.79 -8.80 5.98
C ALA A 199 -25.18 -8.19 6.28
N ASP A 200 -25.66 -8.30 7.52
CA ASP A 200 -26.95 -7.76 7.98
C ASP A 200 -27.05 -6.23 7.92
N ARG A 201 -25.90 -5.51 7.99
CA ARG A 201 -25.86 -4.02 7.97
C ARG A 201 -25.44 -3.44 6.63
N ILE A 202 -24.43 -4.01 5.98
CA ILE A 202 -23.83 -3.47 4.75
C ILE A 202 -24.61 -3.92 3.51
N GLY A 203 -25.15 -5.14 3.53
CA GLY A 203 -25.71 -5.84 2.36
C GLY A 203 -24.65 -6.65 1.61
N LEU A 204 -24.97 -7.91 1.26
CA LEU A 204 -24.05 -8.79 0.52
C LEU A 204 -23.68 -8.25 -0.87
N ASP A 205 -24.57 -7.48 -1.50
CA ASP A 205 -24.33 -6.79 -2.77
C ASP A 205 -23.25 -5.69 -2.67
N ARG A 206 -22.95 -5.25 -1.44
CA ARG A 206 -21.89 -4.28 -1.12
C ARG A 206 -20.66 -4.91 -0.47
N ILE A 207 -20.60 -6.24 -0.32
CA ILE A 207 -19.40 -6.92 0.17
C ILE A 207 -18.58 -7.40 -1.04
N GLN A 208 -17.40 -6.82 -1.22
CA GLN A 208 -16.43 -7.25 -2.22
C GLN A 208 -15.90 -8.64 -1.86
N ALA A 209 -15.45 -8.82 -0.62
CA ALA A 209 -15.01 -10.12 -0.10
C ALA A 209 -15.07 -10.18 1.43
N PHE A 210 -15.09 -11.39 1.98
CA PHE A 210 -14.70 -11.66 3.38
C PHE A 210 -13.23 -12.10 3.44
N GLU A 211 -12.49 -11.68 4.45
CA GLU A 211 -11.03 -11.83 4.57
C GLU A 211 -10.69 -12.49 5.93
N PRO A 212 -10.64 -13.84 6.00
CA PRO A 212 -10.28 -14.55 7.24
C PRO A 212 -8.80 -14.38 7.61
N GLY A 213 -8.54 -13.54 8.61
CA GLY A 213 -7.21 -13.22 9.15
C GLY A 213 -6.40 -12.21 8.32
N ASN A 214 -5.39 -11.65 8.97
CA ASN A 214 -4.41 -10.68 8.47
C ASN A 214 -3.01 -11.13 8.86
N GLU A 215 -2.05 -11.12 7.93
CA GLU A 215 -0.66 -11.54 8.16
C GLU A 215 -0.53 -12.91 8.87
N PRO A 216 -1.26 -13.96 8.45
CA PRO A 216 -1.31 -15.26 9.14
C PRO A 216 0.04 -16.00 9.15
N ASP A 217 0.98 -15.59 8.30
CA ASP A 217 2.37 -16.04 8.29
C ASP A 217 3.18 -15.55 9.51
N LEU A 218 2.79 -14.43 10.13
CA LEU A 218 3.40 -13.87 11.35
C LEU A 218 2.82 -14.45 12.65
N TYR A 219 1.74 -15.24 12.59
CA TYR A 219 1.12 -15.81 13.78
C TYR A 219 2.08 -16.73 14.56
N PRO A 220 1.96 -16.82 15.91
CA PRO A 220 1.22 -15.92 16.79
C PRO A 220 2.03 -14.67 17.15
N VAL A 221 1.40 -13.50 17.18
CA VAL A 221 2.06 -12.26 17.61
C VAL A 221 2.09 -12.21 19.15
N GLY A 222 3.28 -12.37 19.73
CA GLY A 222 3.44 -12.66 21.16
C GLY A 222 3.05 -11.52 22.14
N ASP A 223 3.17 -10.26 21.71
CA ASP A 223 3.04 -9.09 22.61
C ASP A 223 1.65 -8.43 22.59
N LEU A 224 0.77 -8.76 21.64
CA LEU A 224 -0.57 -8.14 21.49
C LEU A 224 -1.66 -8.78 22.38
N GLY A 225 -1.31 -9.85 23.11
CA GLY A 225 -2.20 -10.50 24.07
C GLY A 225 -3.12 -11.58 23.46
N PRO A 226 -3.73 -12.43 24.31
CA PRO A 226 -4.35 -13.67 23.87
C PRO A 226 -5.70 -13.49 23.20
N PRO A 227 -5.95 -14.36 22.21
CA PRO A 227 -7.08 -15.28 22.37
C PRO A 227 -6.71 -16.68 21.86
N ASP A 228 -6.42 -17.63 22.77
CA ASP A 228 -6.15 -19.06 22.51
C ASP A 228 -5.64 -19.36 21.10
N TYR A 229 -4.42 -18.87 20.85
CA TYR A 229 -3.89 -18.56 19.52
C TYR A 229 -3.88 -19.73 18.55
N GLN A 230 -4.03 -19.41 17.27
CA GLN A 230 -3.47 -20.23 16.20
C GLN A 230 -1.96 -20.41 16.39
N GLY A 231 -1.45 -21.60 16.03
CA GLY A 231 -0.02 -21.85 15.95
C GLY A 231 0.62 -21.15 14.75
N ARG A 232 1.96 -21.14 14.70
CA ARG A 232 2.70 -20.65 13.52
C ARG A 232 2.29 -21.43 12.28
N MET A 233 1.90 -20.71 11.24
CA MET A 233 1.39 -21.32 10.03
C MET A 233 2.49 -22.01 9.19
N THR A 234 2.09 -23.14 8.60
CA THR A 234 2.67 -23.69 7.37
C THR A 234 1.59 -23.65 6.28
N ASN A 235 1.91 -24.05 5.05
CA ASN A 235 0.92 -24.13 3.97
C ASN A 235 -0.24 -25.07 4.35
N GLU A 236 0.08 -26.20 5.00
CA GLU A 236 -0.91 -27.20 5.43
C GLU A 236 -1.82 -26.68 6.54
N THR A 237 -1.28 -25.99 7.55
CA THR A 237 -2.11 -25.45 8.64
C THR A 237 -2.83 -24.17 8.24
N TYR A 238 -2.26 -23.36 7.33
CA TYR A 238 -2.95 -22.20 6.77
C TYR A 238 -4.14 -22.66 5.93
N THR A 239 -3.92 -23.54 4.95
CA THR A 239 -4.99 -24.11 4.11
C THR A 239 -6.12 -24.68 4.98
N GLY A 240 -5.80 -25.57 5.93
CA GLY A 240 -6.83 -26.21 6.77
C GLY A 240 -7.56 -25.29 7.75
N ASN A 241 -6.91 -24.23 8.24
CA ASN A 241 -7.59 -23.22 9.04
C ASN A 241 -8.46 -22.31 8.16
N TYR A 242 -7.91 -21.81 7.06
CA TYR A 242 -8.63 -20.93 6.14
C TYR A 242 -9.92 -21.57 5.62
N THR A 243 -9.87 -22.81 5.12
CA THR A 243 -11.08 -23.50 4.63
C THR A 243 -12.11 -23.71 5.75
N MET A 244 -11.69 -24.06 6.96
CA MET A 244 -12.61 -24.22 8.11
C MET A 244 -13.39 -22.93 8.45
N TYR A 245 -12.76 -21.75 8.31
CA TYR A 245 -13.44 -20.47 8.55
C TYR A 245 -14.35 -20.14 7.37
N VAL A 246 -13.87 -20.29 6.14
CA VAL A 246 -14.64 -20.10 4.89
C VAL A 246 -15.90 -20.97 4.87
N GLU A 247 -15.80 -22.27 5.18
CA GLU A 247 -16.92 -23.21 5.28
C GLU A 247 -17.96 -22.72 6.31
N ALA A 248 -17.50 -22.41 7.54
CA ALA A 248 -18.37 -21.97 8.61
C ALA A 248 -19.08 -20.64 8.30
N ILE A 249 -18.41 -19.71 7.60
CA ILE A 249 -19.01 -18.44 7.17
C ILE A 249 -19.99 -18.68 6.01
N LYS A 250 -19.64 -19.50 5.00
CA LYS A 250 -20.50 -19.84 3.84
C LYS A 250 -21.79 -20.52 4.29
N GLU A 251 -21.72 -21.52 5.18
CA GLU A 251 -22.91 -22.16 5.77
C GLU A 251 -23.72 -21.16 6.60
N ALA A 252 -23.07 -20.40 7.48
CA ALA A 252 -23.78 -19.55 8.43
C ALA A 252 -24.55 -18.39 7.76
N LEU A 253 -24.08 -17.90 6.62
CA LEU A 253 -24.68 -16.81 5.83
C LEU A 253 -25.60 -17.29 4.69
N ASP A 254 -25.64 -18.58 4.35
CA ASP A 254 -26.30 -19.12 3.15
C ASP A 254 -25.81 -18.42 1.86
N LEU A 255 -24.49 -18.24 1.74
CA LEU A 255 -23.90 -17.50 0.61
C LEU A 255 -24.13 -18.23 -0.73
N PRO A 256 -24.44 -17.49 -1.82
CA PRO A 256 -24.50 -18.04 -3.17
C PRO A 256 -23.24 -18.82 -3.56
N ASP A 257 -23.41 -19.83 -4.42
CA ASP A 257 -22.32 -20.72 -4.84
C ASP A 257 -21.44 -20.08 -5.93
N GLU A 258 -20.71 -19.04 -5.51
CA GLU A 258 -19.74 -18.27 -6.27
C GLU A 258 -18.59 -17.83 -5.33
N PRO A 259 -17.48 -17.28 -5.83
CA PRO A 259 -16.37 -16.86 -4.96
C PRO A 259 -16.70 -15.62 -4.11
N TRP A 260 -16.50 -15.73 -2.80
CA TRP A 260 -16.81 -14.69 -1.81
C TRP A 260 -15.61 -14.22 -0.96
N PHE A 261 -14.47 -14.92 -1.00
CA PHE A 261 -13.41 -14.73 0.00
C PHE A 261 -12.10 -14.23 -0.58
N GLN A 262 -11.40 -13.38 0.18
CA GLN A 262 -9.99 -13.06 -0.02
C GLN A 262 -9.15 -14.10 0.72
N ALA A 263 -7.96 -14.40 0.19
CA ALA A 263 -7.03 -15.36 0.77
C ALA A 263 -5.59 -14.81 0.87
N PHE A 264 -4.79 -15.53 1.65
CA PHE A 264 -3.38 -15.30 1.98
C PHE A 264 -3.15 -14.11 2.90
N ASP A 265 -3.37 -12.89 2.42
CA ASP A 265 -3.23 -11.64 3.19
C ASP A 265 -1.88 -11.54 3.94
N THR A 266 -0.81 -12.05 3.30
CA THR A 266 0.51 -12.26 3.92
C THR A 266 1.29 -10.98 4.13
N ALA A 267 2.11 -10.95 5.18
CA ALA A 267 2.91 -9.78 5.56
C ALA A 267 3.94 -9.32 4.52
N ALA A 268 4.41 -8.09 4.72
CA ALA A 268 5.59 -7.57 4.01
C ALA A 268 6.89 -7.97 4.74
N HIS A 269 7.74 -8.78 4.11
CA HIS A 269 9.04 -9.13 4.67
C HIS A 269 10.16 -8.19 4.21
N LEU A 270 11.10 -7.92 5.11
CA LEU A 270 12.09 -6.84 5.00
C LEU A 270 13.46 -7.29 5.53
N GLY A 271 14.52 -6.59 5.12
CA GLY A 271 15.90 -6.92 5.52
C GLY A 271 16.32 -8.32 5.07
N ASP A 272 16.95 -9.08 5.97
CA ASP A 272 17.41 -10.46 5.71
C ASP A 272 16.26 -11.39 5.23
N ASP A 273 15.04 -11.17 5.70
CA ASP A 273 13.87 -12.00 5.40
C ASP A 273 13.13 -11.58 4.11
N VAL A 274 13.58 -10.54 3.38
CA VAL A 274 12.86 -9.96 2.22
C VAL A 274 12.43 -10.99 1.16
N LEU A 275 13.23 -12.06 0.98
CA LEU A 275 12.95 -13.14 0.02
C LEU A 275 11.75 -14.02 0.42
N ALA A 276 11.34 -14.03 1.70
CA ALA A 276 10.17 -14.76 2.17
C ALA A 276 8.87 -14.32 1.47
N THR A 277 8.80 -13.06 1.04
CA THR A 277 7.73 -12.52 0.18
C THR A 277 7.48 -13.37 -1.08
N GLY A 278 8.50 -14.09 -1.56
CA GLY A 278 8.43 -14.99 -2.72
C GLY A 278 8.27 -16.48 -2.40
N TYR A 279 8.05 -16.91 -1.15
CA TYR A 279 7.86 -18.34 -0.81
C TYR A 279 7.08 -18.65 0.49
N ILE A 280 6.79 -17.67 1.35
CA ILE A 280 5.92 -17.90 2.52
C ILE A 280 4.47 -18.07 2.07
N LEU A 281 3.70 -18.89 2.80
CA LEU A 281 2.32 -19.29 2.49
C LEU A 281 2.08 -19.43 0.97
N ASP A 282 2.92 -20.25 0.35
CA ASP A 282 3.10 -20.29 -1.09
C ASP A 282 1.78 -20.61 -1.85
N VAL A 283 1.35 -19.70 -2.73
CA VAL A 283 0.03 -19.78 -3.38
C VAL A 283 -0.14 -21.09 -4.16
N GLU A 284 0.82 -21.48 -5.00
CA GLU A 284 0.77 -22.73 -5.77
C GLU A 284 0.65 -23.95 -4.84
N THR A 285 1.48 -24.02 -3.79
CA THR A 285 1.45 -25.11 -2.81
C THR A 285 0.13 -25.18 -2.04
N ASN A 286 -0.47 -24.04 -1.67
CA ASN A 286 -1.75 -24.02 -0.95
C ASN A 286 -2.94 -24.39 -1.87
N PHE A 287 -2.88 -24.04 -3.16
CA PHE A 287 -3.83 -24.53 -4.16
C PHE A 287 -3.71 -26.05 -4.37
N ASP A 288 -2.49 -26.59 -4.44
CA ASP A 288 -2.23 -28.05 -4.50
C ASP A 288 -2.68 -28.79 -3.23
N LEU A 289 -2.63 -28.13 -2.07
CA LEU A 289 -3.20 -28.63 -0.80
C LEU A 289 -4.72 -28.51 -0.71
N GLY A 290 -5.36 -27.84 -1.66
CA GLY A 290 -6.82 -27.79 -1.82
C GLY A 290 -7.52 -26.56 -1.22
N ILE A 291 -6.83 -25.46 -0.96
CA ILE A 291 -7.42 -24.24 -0.35
C ILE A 291 -8.63 -23.66 -1.11
N ASN A 292 -8.82 -24.03 -2.38
CA ASN A 292 -9.92 -23.56 -3.23
C ASN A 292 -10.73 -24.70 -3.91
N VAL A 293 -10.80 -25.91 -3.34
CA VAL A 293 -11.54 -27.04 -3.97
C VAL A 293 -13.02 -26.73 -4.24
N ASP A 294 -13.65 -25.93 -3.36
CA ASP A 294 -15.06 -25.52 -3.46
C ASP A 294 -15.25 -24.13 -4.12
N ASN A 295 -14.23 -23.61 -4.82
CA ASN A 295 -14.29 -22.36 -5.60
C ASN A 295 -14.77 -21.13 -4.80
N ASN A 296 -14.29 -20.99 -3.55
CA ASN A 296 -14.67 -19.92 -2.63
C ASN A 296 -13.78 -18.67 -2.75
N ILE A 297 -12.54 -18.81 -3.24
CA ILE A 297 -11.55 -17.72 -3.31
C ILE A 297 -11.81 -16.82 -4.52
N LYS A 298 -12.08 -15.56 -4.23
CA LYS A 298 -12.40 -14.48 -5.17
C LYS A 298 -11.18 -13.65 -5.56
N GLN A 299 -10.21 -13.48 -4.64
CA GLN A 299 -8.98 -12.72 -4.87
C GLN A 299 -7.86 -13.19 -3.91
N ILE A 300 -6.61 -13.16 -4.37
CA ILE A 300 -5.40 -13.40 -3.57
C ILE A 300 -4.80 -12.06 -3.16
N ALA A 301 -4.31 -11.94 -1.93
CA ALA A 301 -3.71 -10.71 -1.44
C ALA A 301 -2.40 -10.91 -0.67
N SER A 302 -1.60 -9.84 -0.63
CA SER A 302 -0.50 -9.66 0.30
C SER A 302 -0.40 -8.20 0.73
N HIS A 303 0.43 -7.93 1.73
CA HIS A 303 0.81 -6.59 2.17
C HIS A 303 2.06 -6.09 1.45
N TYR A 304 2.32 -4.78 1.50
CA TYR A 304 3.60 -4.21 1.05
C TYR A 304 4.01 -2.95 1.83
N TYR A 305 5.23 -2.99 2.36
CA TYR A 305 5.96 -1.83 2.87
C TYR A 305 7.35 -1.79 2.23
N GLN A 306 7.88 -0.63 1.80
CA GLN A 306 9.17 -0.57 1.09
C GLN A 306 10.37 -0.82 2.02
N THR A 307 10.35 -0.26 3.23
CA THR A 307 11.44 -0.36 4.22
C THR A 307 10.92 -0.55 5.66
N ASN A 308 11.83 -0.85 6.60
CA ASN A 308 11.53 -0.82 8.04
C ASN A 308 11.32 0.61 8.58
N GLY A 309 11.63 1.64 7.78
CA GLY A 309 11.71 3.03 8.17
C GLY A 309 12.94 3.71 7.56
N GLY A 310 13.15 4.96 7.97
CA GLY A 310 14.27 5.81 7.56
C GLY A 310 14.09 7.22 8.11
N GLU A 311 15.17 7.99 8.11
CA GLU A 311 15.20 9.41 8.45
C GLU A 311 15.35 10.28 7.17
N TYR A 312 15.55 11.59 7.32
CA TYR A 312 15.73 12.54 6.21
C TYR A 312 16.78 12.07 5.18
N GLU A 313 17.96 11.66 5.63
CA GLU A 313 19.03 11.20 4.76
C GLU A 313 18.72 9.89 3.99
N ASP A 314 17.77 9.08 4.48
CA ASP A 314 17.43 7.78 3.90
C ASP A 314 16.40 7.85 2.77
N LEU A 315 15.73 8.99 2.57
CA LEU A 315 14.65 9.16 1.58
C LEU A 315 15.09 8.76 0.17
N GLY A 316 16.29 9.19 -0.22
CA GLY A 316 16.94 8.85 -1.49
C GLY A 316 17.16 7.35 -1.69
N PRO A 317 18.03 6.69 -0.91
CA PRO A 317 18.33 5.27 -1.09
C PRO A 317 17.16 4.32 -0.80
N GLY A 318 16.29 4.67 0.16
CA GLY A 318 15.24 3.79 0.67
C GLY A 318 13.92 3.81 -0.12
N LEU A 319 13.43 4.99 -0.52
CA LEU A 319 12.17 5.12 -1.26
C LEU A 319 12.39 5.53 -2.72
N MET A 320 13.29 6.47 -3.00
CA MET A 320 13.49 7.02 -4.35
C MET A 320 14.43 6.15 -5.21
N ASN A 321 14.16 4.85 -5.28
CA ASN A 321 15.05 3.84 -5.86
C ASN A 321 14.27 2.77 -6.64
N HIS A 322 14.14 2.95 -7.96
CA HIS A 322 13.39 2.02 -8.83
C HIS A 322 13.91 0.58 -8.75
N THR A 323 15.23 0.38 -8.68
CA THR A 323 15.82 -0.96 -8.63
C THR A 323 15.35 -1.72 -7.37
N ALA A 324 15.19 -1.03 -6.24
CA ALA A 324 14.65 -1.61 -5.02
C ALA A 324 13.12 -1.83 -5.07
N ILE A 325 12.36 -0.97 -5.75
CA ILE A 325 10.91 -1.13 -5.97
C ILE A 325 10.64 -2.34 -6.87
N ALA A 326 11.32 -2.41 -8.02
CA ALA A 326 11.15 -3.47 -9.01
C ALA A 326 11.58 -4.84 -8.46
N PHE A 327 12.76 -4.93 -7.82
CA PHE A 327 13.22 -6.17 -7.19
C PHE A 327 12.23 -6.74 -6.16
N ARG A 328 11.63 -5.86 -5.35
CA ARG A 328 10.64 -6.24 -4.33
C ARG A 328 9.34 -6.74 -4.93
N LEU A 329 8.79 -6.04 -5.92
CA LEU A 329 7.55 -6.44 -6.61
C LEU A 329 7.75 -7.67 -7.52
N ASP A 330 8.95 -7.87 -8.07
CA ASP A 330 9.28 -9.03 -8.89
C ASP A 330 9.18 -10.37 -8.12
N LEU A 331 9.33 -10.37 -6.79
CA LEU A 331 9.10 -11.55 -5.95
C LEU A 331 7.67 -12.09 -6.04
N LEU A 332 6.69 -11.21 -6.31
CA LEU A 332 5.27 -11.58 -6.43
C LEU A 332 4.94 -12.21 -7.79
N ARG A 333 5.75 -11.99 -8.84
CA ARG A 333 5.45 -12.42 -10.21
C ARG A 333 5.06 -13.88 -10.33
N LYS A 334 5.77 -14.79 -9.63
CA LYS A 334 5.47 -16.22 -9.65
C LYS A 334 4.02 -16.54 -9.26
N PHE A 335 3.44 -15.79 -8.31
CA PHE A 335 2.04 -15.95 -7.93
C PHE A 335 1.10 -15.34 -8.97
N ILE A 336 1.40 -14.16 -9.49
CA ILE A 336 0.60 -13.49 -10.53
C ILE A 336 0.56 -14.35 -11.82
N ASP A 337 1.71 -14.88 -12.22
CA ASP A 337 1.87 -15.72 -13.42
C ASP A 337 1.20 -17.10 -13.21
N TYR A 338 1.38 -17.74 -12.05
CA TYR A 338 0.66 -18.99 -11.69
C TYR A 338 -0.87 -18.82 -11.77
N LEU A 339 -1.41 -17.74 -11.19
CA LEU A 339 -2.84 -17.45 -11.25
C LEU A 339 -3.29 -17.14 -12.68
N ARG A 340 -2.51 -16.37 -13.45
CA ARG A 340 -2.84 -16.05 -14.86
C ARG A 340 -2.87 -17.30 -15.76
N GLU A 341 -2.04 -18.30 -15.49
CA GLU A 341 -1.98 -19.55 -16.26
C GLU A 341 -3.01 -20.59 -15.80
N ASN A 342 -3.27 -20.72 -14.50
CA ASN A 342 -4.08 -21.82 -13.93
C ASN A 342 -5.47 -21.38 -13.41
N HIS A 343 -5.58 -20.17 -12.87
CA HIS A 343 -6.79 -19.65 -12.20
C HIS A 343 -7.15 -18.23 -12.68
N PRO A 344 -7.30 -17.97 -13.99
CA PRO A 344 -7.31 -16.62 -14.57
C PRO A 344 -8.49 -15.71 -14.17
N SER A 345 -9.45 -16.23 -13.41
CA SER A 345 -10.54 -15.45 -12.78
C SER A 345 -10.20 -14.92 -11.38
N ILE A 346 -9.08 -15.34 -10.78
CA ILE A 346 -8.67 -14.95 -9.42
C ILE A 346 -7.50 -13.95 -9.53
N PRO A 347 -7.73 -12.64 -9.34
CA PRO A 347 -6.67 -11.65 -9.35
C PRO A 347 -5.75 -11.76 -8.13
N TYR A 348 -4.50 -11.32 -8.31
CA TYR A 348 -3.61 -10.95 -7.21
C TYR A 348 -3.74 -9.44 -6.94
N ILE A 349 -3.94 -9.06 -5.69
CA ILE A 349 -4.02 -7.67 -5.22
C ILE A 349 -2.98 -7.43 -4.13
N ILE A 350 -2.79 -6.16 -3.75
CA ILE A 350 -2.06 -5.81 -2.52
C ILE A 350 -3.06 -5.12 -1.59
N SER A 351 -3.47 -5.80 -0.51
CA SER A 351 -4.58 -5.43 0.37
C SER A 351 -4.24 -4.37 1.40
N GLU A 352 -2.94 -4.20 1.68
CA GLU A 352 -2.43 -3.20 2.60
C GLU A 352 -1.09 -2.65 2.10
N VAL A 353 -0.98 -1.32 1.94
CA VAL A 353 0.26 -0.66 1.51
C VAL A 353 0.56 0.62 2.29
N GLY A 354 1.78 0.70 2.82
CA GLY A 354 2.43 1.94 3.24
C GLY A 354 3.86 2.03 2.67
N ASN A 355 4.57 3.15 2.89
CA ASN A 355 5.97 3.22 2.47
C ASN A 355 6.93 2.50 3.43
N SER A 356 6.61 2.44 4.73
CA SER A 356 7.50 1.82 5.72
C SER A 356 6.80 1.50 7.04
N LEU A 357 7.29 0.46 7.73
CA LEU A 357 6.78 0.00 9.03
C LEU A 357 7.29 0.83 10.24
N ASN A 358 7.70 2.09 10.05
CA ASN A 358 8.38 2.86 11.09
C ASN A 358 7.45 3.20 12.29
N PRO A 359 7.67 2.63 13.49
CA PRO A 359 6.79 2.85 14.66
C PRO A 359 7.04 4.19 15.37
N THR A 360 8.01 5.00 14.93
CA THR A 360 8.22 6.37 15.45
C THR A 360 7.80 7.48 14.48
N HIS A 361 7.23 7.10 13.33
CA HIS A 361 6.55 7.98 12.38
C HIS A 361 7.35 9.22 11.90
N THR A 362 8.50 9.00 11.24
CA THR A 362 9.31 10.08 10.65
C THR A 362 8.64 10.66 9.40
N TYR A 363 7.82 11.70 9.56
CA TYR A 363 7.17 12.44 8.45
C TYR A 363 8.14 12.98 7.39
N ASP A 364 9.37 13.37 7.78
CA ASP A 364 10.40 13.84 6.84
C ASP A 364 10.94 12.70 5.94
N TYR A 365 10.63 11.44 6.22
CA TYR A 365 10.87 10.30 5.33
C TYR A 365 9.56 9.83 4.67
N GLN A 366 8.48 9.72 5.44
CA GLN A 366 7.26 9.04 5.05
C GLN A 366 6.18 9.92 4.40
N ALA A 367 6.27 11.25 4.50
CA ALA A 367 5.24 12.19 4.03
C ALA A 367 5.83 13.31 3.16
N THR A 368 6.64 12.96 2.18
CA THR A 368 7.40 13.90 1.33
C THR A 368 7.08 13.75 -0.16
N LEU A 369 7.60 14.65 -1.01
CA LEU A 369 7.51 14.47 -2.46
C LEU A 369 8.27 13.20 -2.90
N GLY A 370 9.36 12.85 -2.22
CA GLY A 370 10.08 11.60 -2.45
C GLY A 370 9.22 10.36 -2.19
N SER A 371 8.47 10.34 -1.08
CA SER A 371 7.54 9.24 -0.80
C SER A 371 6.36 9.22 -1.77
N ALA A 372 5.83 10.37 -2.20
CA ALA A 372 4.80 10.45 -3.24
C ALA A 372 5.30 9.94 -4.60
N LEU A 373 6.54 10.24 -4.98
CA LEU A 373 7.14 9.75 -6.23
C LEU A 373 7.42 8.24 -6.18
N TRP A 374 7.81 7.70 -5.01
CA TRP A 374 7.83 6.26 -4.77
C TRP A 374 6.44 5.65 -4.98
N GLN A 375 5.37 6.24 -4.43
CA GLN A 375 4.00 5.74 -4.63
C GLN A 375 3.55 5.77 -6.10
N VAL A 376 4.01 6.73 -6.91
CA VAL A 376 3.74 6.74 -8.36
C VAL A 376 4.46 5.58 -9.06
N ASP A 377 5.77 5.42 -8.87
CA ASP A 377 6.52 4.35 -9.54
C ASP A 377 6.09 2.95 -9.08
N PHE A 378 5.85 2.77 -7.78
CA PHE A 378 5.32 1.54 -7.19
C PHE A 378 4.00 1.10 -7.84
N GLN A 379 3.01 2.00 -7.95
CA GLN A 379 1.71 1.68 -8.56
C GLN A 379 1.84 1.33 -10.04
N LEU A 380 2.62 2.11 -10.79
CA LEU A 380 2.81 1.90 -12.22
C LEU A 380 3.59 0.60 -12.51
N TYR A 381 4.56 0.26 -11.67
CA TYR A 381 5.26 -1.02 -11.77
C TYR A 381 4.34 -2.20 -11.43
N ALA A 382 3.67 -2.17 -10.27
CA ALA A 382 2.73 -3.20 -9.82
C ALA A 382 1.64 -3.46 -10.88
N MET A 383 1.05 -2.39 -11.41
CA MET A 383 0.09 -2.45 -12.53
C MET A 383 0.71 -3.13 -13.76
N SER A 384 1.94 -2.76 -14.15
CA SER A 384 2.61 -3.33 -15.33
C SER A 384 2.97 -4.82 -15.19
N ILE A 385 3.15 -5.34 -13.97
CA ILE A 385 3.40 -6.77 -13.73
C ILE A 385 2.11 -7.59 -13.57
N GLY A 386 0.95 -6.94 -13.46
CA GLY A 386 -0.36 -7.59 -13.38
C GLY A 386 -0.97 -7.71 -11.99
N ILE A 387 -0.52 -6.91 -11.02
CA ILE A 387 -1.32 -6.65 -9.80
C ILE A 387 -2.62 -5.95 -10.23
N ALA A 388 -3.77 -6.44 -9.77
CA ALA A 388 -5.07 -5.97 -10.22
C ALA A 388 -5.64 -4.80 -9.39
N ARG A 389 -5.21 -4.66 -8.13
CA ARG A 389 -5.65 -3.60 -7.20
C ARG A 389 -4.61 -3.38 -6.11
N ILE A 390 -4.54 -2.15 -5.61
CA ILE A 390 -3.78 -1.73 -4.43
C ILE A 390 -4.73 -1.03 -3.46
N ASN A 391 -4.75 -1.46 -2.20
CA ASN A 391 -5.50 -0.82 -1.13
C ASN A 391 -4.53 -0.07 -0.20
N TRP A 392 -4.59 1.26 -0.23
CA TRP A 392 -3.64 2.12 0.50
C TRP A 392 -3.98 2.23 1.98
N GLN A 393 -3.08 1.77 2.85
CA GLN A 393 -3.31 1.67 4.29
C GLN A 393 -3.30 3.04 4.95
N GLN A 394 -4.27 3.28 5.82
CA GLN A 394 -4.39 4.50 6.61
C GLN A 394 -4.52 4.10 8.09
N ILE A 395 -3.54 4.52 8.90
CA ILE A 395 -3.57 4.36 10.36
C ILE A 395 -3.27 5.74 10.91
N MET A 396 -4.15 6.29 11.75
CA MET A 396 -3.97 7.65 12.29
C MET A 396 -2.49 7.90 12.70
N HIS A 397 -1.82 8.89 12.09
CA HIS A 397 -0.41 9.25 12.37
C HIS A 397 0.68 8.26 11.92
N SER A 398 0.39 7.31 11.04
CA SER A 398 1.38 6.31 10.55
C SER A 398 2.65 6.91 9.92
N GLY A 399 2.59 8.19 9.53
CA GLY A 399 3.57 8.89 8.72
C GLY A 399 3.41 8.63 7.22
N TYR A 400 2.89 7.46 6.82
CA TYR A 400 2.67 7.09 5.42
C TYR A 400 1.24 7.36 4.91
N ASP A 401 0.34 7.82 5.79
CA ASP A 401 -1.04 8.21 5.46
C ASP A 401 -1.11 9.15 4.25
N MET A 402 -2.26 9.14 3.56
CA MET A 402 -2.57 10.11 2.51
C MET A 402 -3.11 11.42 3.10
N TRP A 403 -3.87 11.36 4.20
CA TRP A 403 -4.35 12.56 4.91
C TRP A 403 -4.62 12.28 6.39
N LEU A 404 -4.45 13.29 7.25
CA LEU A 404 -4.95 13.22 8.63
C LEU A 404 -6.39 13.76 8.65
N PRO A 405 -7.41 12.94 8.99
CA PRO A 405 -8.81 13.26 8.73
C PRO A 405 -9.45 14.22 9.74
N ILE A 406 -8.88 14.31 10.94
CA ILE A 406 -9.27 15.22 12.03
C ILE A 406 -8.02 15.79 12.70
N ALA A 407 -8.14 16.91 13.42
CA ALA A 407 -7.01 17.45 14.20
C ALA A 407 -6.74 16.56 15.43
N SER A 408 -5.54 15.96 15.50
CA SER A 408 -5.17 14.92 16.46
C SER A 408 -3.72 15.11 16.89
N GLY A 409 -3.43 15.00 18.19
CA GLY A 409 -2.14 15.41 18.74
C GLY A 409 -1.81 16.88 18.46
N ASP A 410 -0.54 17.13 18.15
CA ASP A 410 -0.07 18.45 17.70
C ASP A 410 -0.34 18.71 16.19
N PHE A 411 -0.94 17.75 15.47
CA PHE A 411 -1.22 17.87 14.04
C PHE A 411 -2.67 18.32 13.76
N SER A 412 -2.81 19.45 13.06
CA SER A 412 -4.06 19.81 12.40
C SER A 412 -4.43 18.84 11.27
N ARG A 413 -5.74 18.62 11.06
CA ARG A 413 -6.31 17.97 9.85
C ARG A 413 -5.60 18.50 8.60
N ARG A 414 -5.07 17.62 7.76
CA ARG A 414 -4.21 17.99 6.62
C ARG A 414 -4.16 16.91 5.55
N VAL A 415 -3.82 17.29 4.33
CA VAL A 415 -3.42 16.35 3.26
C VAL A 415 -1.91 16.14 3.36
N TYR A 416 -1.46 14.90 3.32
CA TYR A 416 -0.04 14.56 3.26
C TYR A 416 0.41 14.40 1.80
N SER A 417 1.73 14.48 1.59
CA SER A 417 2.37 14.39 0.28
C SER A 417 1.95 13.15 -0.51
N ASN A 418 1.82 12.01 0.18
CA ASN A 418 1.42 10.72 -0.37
C ASN A 418 0.13 10.80 -1.21
N PHE A 419 -0.86 11.60 -0.79
CA PHE A 419 -2.11 11.77 -1.55
C PHE A 419 -1.87 12.23 -2.99
N TYR A 420 -0.84 13.05 -3.27
CA TYR A 420 -0.58 13.59 -4.61
C TYR A 420 -0.14 12.53 -5.64
N ALA A 421 0.26 11.33 -5.20
CA ALA A 421 0.48 10.20 -6.08
C ALA A 421 -0.84 9.68 -6.71
N MET A 422 -1.93 9.74 -5.95
CA MET A 422 -3.21 9.14 -6.35
C MET A 422 -3.90 9.84 -7.53
N PRO A 423 -4.06 11.17 -7.60
CA PRO A 423 -4.64 11.81 -8.79
C PRO A 423 -3.74 11.66 -10.02
N PHE A 424 -2.41 11.56 -9.85
CA PHE A 424 -1.47 11.28 -10.95
C PHE A 424 -1.71 9.87 -11.53
N VAL A 425 -1.74 8.84 -10.69
CA VAL A 425 -1.98 7.45 -11.14
C VAL A 425 -3.42 7.26 -11.62
N ALA A 426 -4.40 7.92 -10.98
CA ALA A 426 -5.79 7.87 -11.40
C ALA A 426 -6.03 8.54 -12.76
N ASP A 427 -5.33 9.64 -13.09
CA ASP A 427 -5.32 10.20 -14.45
C ASP A 427 -4.54 9.31 -15.44
N PHE A 428 -3.45 8.66 -15.00
CA PHE A 428 -2.73 7.68 -15.83
C PHE A 428 -3.60 6.46 -16.17
N ILE A 429 -4.49 6.03 -15.29
CA ILE A 429 -5.53 5.02 -15.58
C ILE A 429 -6.63 5.63 -16.46
N GLY A 430 -7.18 6.77 -16.03
CA GLY A 430 -8.20 7.56 -16.73
C GLY A 430 -9.59 6.91 -16.80
N ASN A 431 -10.62 7.72 -17.05
CA ASN A 431 -12.01 7.27 -17.11
C ASN A 431 -12.35 6.76 -18.52
N ASN A 432 -12.22 5.45 -18.71
CA ASN A 432 -12.47 4.73 -19.96
C ASN A 432 -13.21 3.39 -19.76
N GLY A 433 -13.80 3.17 -18.58
CA GLY A 433 -14.57 1.94 -18.30
C GLY A 433 -13.72 0.67 -18.25
N GLY A 434 -12.47 0.76 -17.76
CA GLY A 434 -11.59 -0.39 -17.57
C GLY A 434 -10.93 -0.91 -18.86
N GLN A 435 -10.64 -0.02 -19.81
CA GLN A 435 -9.97 -0.36 -21.08
C GLN A 435 -8.45 -0.09 -21.05
N THR A 436 -7.94 0.70 -20.10
CA THR A 436 -6.49 1.00 -20.01
C THR A 436 -5.69 -0.28 -19.80
N GLN A 437 -4.72 -0.54 -20.67
CA GLN A 437 -3.63 -1.49 -20.44
C GLN A 437 -2.31 -0.73 -20.30
N ALA A 438 -1.42 -1.15 -19.41
CA ALA A 438 -0.16 -0.45 -19.12
C ALA A 438 1.07 -1.32 -19.38
N VAL A 439 2.20 -0.68 -19.71
CA VAL A 439 3.50 -1.34 -19.86
C VAL A 439 4.63 -0.40 -19.45
N GLN A 440 5.67 -0.93 -18.82
CA GLN A 440 6.93 -0.20 -18.61
C GLN A 440 7.69 -0.05 -19.94
N LEU A 441 8.38 1.08 -20.13
CA LEU A 441 9.26 1.36 -21.27
C LEU A 441 10.69 1.62 -20.80
N ASP A 442 11.66 1.01 -21.48
CA ASP A 442 13.08 1.33 -21.31
C ASP A 442 13.36 2.80 -21.69
N THR A 443 14.00 3.52 -20.78
CA THR A 443 14.43 4.91 -20.96
C THR A 443 15.90 5.03 -21.34
N GLY A 444 16.70 3.99 -21.14
CA GLY A 444 18.16 4.04 -21.18
C GLY A 444 18.78 4.92 -20.10
N VAL A 445 18.08 5.16 -18.97
CA VAL A 445 18.55 5.98 -17.84
C VAL A 445 18.14 5.33 -16.52
N GLU A 446 19.11 5.06 -15.66
CA GLU A 446 18.87 4.55 -14.30
C GLU A 446 18.04 5.54 -13.47
N ASN A 447 17.11 5.02 -12.66
CA ASN A 447 16.20 5.79 -11.78
C ASN A 447 15.30 6.84 -12.49
N VAL A 448 15.19 6.79 -13.82
CA VAL A 448 14.21 7.56 -14.61
C VAL A 448 13.38 6.59 -15.44
N ILE A 449 12.10 6.47 -15.11
CA ILE A 449 11.26 5.35 -15.50
C ILE A 449 10.07 5.85 -16.31
N ALA A 450 9.70 5.13 -17.36
CA ALA A 450 8.59 5.49 -18.23
C ALA A 450 7.55 4.36 -18.28
N TYR A 451 6.27 4.73 -18.31
CA TYR A 451 5.15 3.80 -18.44
C TYR A 451 4.16 4.32 -19.47
N ALA A 452 3.79 3.51 -20.46
CA ALA A 452 2.79 3.87 -21.46
C ALA A 452 1.47 3.16 -21.18
N ALA A 453 0.37 3.89 -21.30
CA ALA A 453 -0.99 3.36 -21.19
C ALA A 453 -1.73 3.44 -22.54
N PHE A 454 -2.47 2.37 -22.82
CA PHE A 454 -3.13 2.10 -24.08
C PHE A 454 -4.64 1.93 -23.89
N VAL A 455 -5.43 2.51 -24.79
CA VAL A 455 -6.90 2.33 -24.88
C VAL A 455 -7.26 2.13 -26.35
N ASP A 456 -8.19 1.21 -26.65
CA ASP A 456 -8.60 0.85 -28.02
C ASP A 456 -7.41 0.63 -28.99
N ASP A 457 -6.42 -0.15 -28.54
CA ASP A 457 -5.16 -0.47 -29.22
C ASP A 457 -4.30 0.75 -29.63
N LYS A 458 -4.31 1.82 -28.82
CA LYS A 458 -3.55 3.06 -29.09
C LYS A 458 -2.91 3.61 -27.82
N PRO A 459 -1.65 4.09 -27.86
CA PRO A 459 -1.05 4.81 -26.74
C PRO A 459 -1.76 6.16 -26.52
N VAL A 460 -2.37 6.34 -25.35
CA VAL A 460 -3.11 7.58 -25.02
C VAL A 460 -2.42 8.40 -23.92
N ARG A 461 -1.62 7.76 -23.08
CA ARG A 461 -0.94 8.37 -21.92
C ARG A 461 0.48 7.82 -21.77
N LEU A 462 1.41 8.66 -21.30
CA LEU A 462 2.78 8.28 -20.96
C LEU A 462 3.18 8.96 -19.65
N ALA A 463 3.36 8.19 -18.58
CA ALA A 463 3.99 8.69 -17.35
C ALA A 463 5.51 8.60 -17.48
N VAL A 464 6.23 9.57 -16.93
CA VAL A 464 7.68 9.48 -16.69
C VAL A 464 7.98 9.97 -15.28
N VAL A 465 8.57 9.10 -14.45
CA VAL A 465 9.00 9.39 -13.08
C VAL A 465 10.50 9.61 -13.08
N ASN A 466 10.98 10.63 -12.34
CA ASN A 466 12.39 10.85 -12.10
C ASN A 466 12.68 10.78 -10.60
N LEU A 467 13.08 9.59 -10.15
CA LEU A 467 13.41 9.28 -8.76
C LEU A 467 14.82 9.72 -8.36
N ASP A 468 15.61 10.33 -9.26
CA ASP A 468 16.84 10.99 -8.83
C ASP A 468 16.54 12.03 -7.74
N PHE A 469 17.19 11.88 -6.58
CA PHE A 469 17.07 12.80 -5.45
C PHE A 469 17.58 14.20 -5.81
N TRP A 470 16.87 15.23 -5.35
CA TRP A 470 17.29 16.62 -5.32
C TRP A 470 16.49 17.44 -4.31
N ASP A 471 17.19 18.23 -3.50
CA ASP A 471 16.62 19.36 -2.76
C ASP A 471 17.22 20.71 -3.21
N LYS A 472 16.47 21.78 -2.94
CA LYS A 472 16.82 23.19 -3.20
C LYS A 472 18.11 23.65 -2.53
N GLY A 473 18.61 22.90 -1.54
CA GLY A 473 19.93 23.10 -0.94
C GLY A 473 21.10 22.62 -1.82
N ASP A 474 20.89 21.60 -2.65
CA ASP A 474 21.98 20.88 -3.35
C ASP A 474 22.65 21.70 -4.44
N SER A 475 21.88 22.56 -5.12
CA SER A 475 22.37 23.30 -6.29
C SER A 475 21.50 24.50 -6.62
N TYR A 476 22.11 25.57 -7.15
CA TYR A 476 21.41 26.76 -7.62
C TYR A 476 20.34 26.51 -8.72
N ARG A 477 20.45 25.40 -9.46
CA ARG A 477 19.46 25.00 -10.46
C ARG A 477 19.29 23.48 -10.46
N ARG A 478 18.06 23.02 -10.22
CA ARG A 478 17.64 21.62 -10.35
C ARG A 478 18.12 21.00 -11.68
N PRO A 479 18.83 19.86 -11.64
CA PRO A 479 19.16 19.10 -12.84
C PRO A 479 17.92 18.45 -13.48
N ALA A 480 17.98 18.15 -14.78
CA ALA A 480 16.90 17.50 -15.51
C ALA A 480 17.41 16.52 -16.56
N THR A 481 16.79 15.33 -16.58
CA THR A 481 17.06 14.27 -17.55
C THR A 481 16.33 14.57 -18.86
N LYS A 482 17.02 14.44 -20.00
CA LYS A 482 16.49 14.78 -21.33
C LYS A 482 16.22 13.53 -22.14
N LEU A 483 14.95 13.30 -22.45
CA LEU A 483 14.49 12.13 -23.18
C LEU A 483 13.96 12.53 -24.56
N THR A 484 14.37 11.81 -25.60
CA THR A 484 13.78 11.89 -26.94
C THR A 484 12.68 10.85 -27.07
N ILE A 485 11.44 11.24 -26.81
CA ILE A 485 10.29 10.34 -26.96
C ILE A 485 9.94 10.21 -28.43
N ARG A 486 9.87 8.98 -28.96
CA ARG A 486 9.21 8.68 -30.24
C ARG A 486 7.74 8.37 -30.03
N LEU A 487 6.91 8.90 -30.92
CA LEU A 487 5.45 8.82 -30.88
C LEU A 487 4.91 8.40 -32.25
N SER A 488 3.70 7.84 -32.27
CA SER A 488 2.97 7.52 -33.50
C SER A 488 2.67 8.76 -34.34
N GLU A 489 2.59 8.62 -35.67
CA GLU A 489 2.36 9.75 -36.58
C GLU A 489 1.01 10.46 -36.41
N TRP A 490 0.03 9.80 -35.79
CA TRP A 490 -1.27 10.40 -35.46
C TRP A 490 -1.21 11.35 -34.27
N ILE A 491 -0.19 11.25 -33.41
CA ILE A 491 -0.01 12.13 -32.25
C ILE A 491 0.67 13.42 -32.73
N THR A 492 -0.01 14.54 -32.57
CA THR A 492 0.39 15.87 -33.04
C THR A 492 0.64 16.87 -31.90
N LYS A 493 -0.05 16.68 -30.77
CA LYS A 493 0.02 17.49 -29.56
C LYS A 493 0.21 16.57 -28.36
N VAL A 494 1.10 16.99 -27.45
CA VAL A 494 1.22 16.40 -26.12
C VAL A 494 0.95 17.49 -25.10
N ASP A 495 0.07 17.24 -24.15
CA ASP A 495 -0.04 18.05 -22.92
C ASP A 495 0.70 17.36 -21.79
N VAL A 496 1.37 18.12 -20.93
CA VAL A 496 2.26 17.64 -19.87
C VAL A 496 1.78 18.19 -18.54
N ASP A 497 1.19 17.33 -17.71
CA ASP A 497 0.90 17.62 -16.32
C ASP A 497 2.10 17.21 -15.44
N VAL A 498 2.37 17.96 -14.37
CA VAL A 498 3.59 17.79 -13.55
C VAL A 498 3.23 17.58 -12.08
N LEU A 499 3.88 16.60 -11.44
CA LEU A 499 3.93 16.41 -9.98
C LEU A 499 5.28 16.93 -9.45
N THR A 500 5.28 18.05 -8.73
CA THR A 500 6.52 18.65 -8.22
C THR A 500 6.33 19.65 -7.06
N SER A 501 7.43 20.03 -6.40
CA SER A 501 7.55 21.17 -5.48
C SER A 501 8.79 22.00 -5.86
N PRO A 502 8.87 23.31 -5.56
CA PRO A 502 10.10 24.09 -5.68
C PRO A 502 11.18 23.70 -4.64
N GLU A 503 10.79 23.07 -3.53
CA GLU A 503 11.71 22.79 -2.41
C GLU A 503 12.53 21.51 -2.63
N GLY A 504 11.94 20.46 -3.23
CA GLY A 504 12.66 19.22 -3.53
C GLY A 504 11.93 17.94 -3.14
N ALA A 505 12.70 16.87 -3.01
CA ALA A 505 12.27 15.57 -2.51
C ALA A 505 11.60 15.71 -1.13
N HIS A 506 12.15 16.53 -0.23
CA HIS A 506 11.64 16.72 1.14
C HIS A 506 10.45 17.69 1.26
N ALA A 507 9.79 18.06 0.16
CA ALA A 507 8.62 18.92 0.22
C ALA A 507 7.39 18.25 0.87
N SER A 508 6.71 18.97 1.75
CA SER A 508 5.42 18.61 2.34
C SER A 508 4.24 18.86 1.37
N GLY A 509 3.07 18.30 1.68
CA GLY A 509 1.87 18.33 0.83
C GLY A 509 1.29 19.71 0.52
N ASP A 510 1.62 20.73 1.31
CA ASP A 510 1.31 22.14 1.07
C ASP A 510 2.33 22.85 0.16
N GLY A 511 3.55 22.30 0.03
CA GLY A 511 4.62 22.79 -0.83
C GLY A 511 4.58 22.26 -2.27
N MET A 512 3.82 21.20 -2.56
CA MET A 512 3.77 20.56 -3.89
C MET A 512 2.47 20.80 -4.67
N THR A 513 2.51 20.51 -5.97
CA THR A 513 1.35 20.50 -6.87
C THR A 513 1.37 19.24 -7.73
N TYR A 514 0.18 18.80 -8.13
CA TYR A 514 0.00 17.94 -9.30
C TYR A 514 -0.90 18.67 -10.30
N ALA A 515 -0.51 18.76 -11.58
CA ALA A 515 -1.26 19.47 -12.62
C ALA A 515 -1.62 20.91 -12.20
N GLY A 516 -0.65 21.66 -11.65
CA GLY A 516 -0.85 23.00 -11.08
C GLY A 516 -1.82 23.10 -9.89
N SER A 517 -2.26 21.97 -9.32
CA SER A 517 -3.39 21.88 -8.40
C SER A 517 -2.98 21.37 -7.00
N GLN A 518 -3.76 21.73 -5.98
CA GLN A 518 -3.56 21.34 -4.58
C GLN A 518 -4.85 20.87 -3.90
N TRP A 519 -4.70 20.14 -2.79
CA TRP A 519 -5.75 19.74 -1.86
C TRP A 519 -5.31 20.09 -0.45
N THR A 520 -6.15 20.79 0.33
CA THR A 520 -5.77 21.28 1.66
C THR A 520 -6.91 21.17 2.67
N SER A 521 -6.63 21.45 3.95
CA SER A 521 -7.65 21.45 5.01
C SER A 521 -8.67 22.57 4.82
N GLU A 522 -8.23 23.69 4.27
CA GLU A 522 -9.00 24.90 3.95
C GLU A 522 -9.87 24.72 2.70
N SER A 523 -9.48 23.83 1.78
CA SER A 523 -10.31 23.44 0.63
C SER A 523 -11.35 22.37 0.96
N GLU A 524 -11.47 21.95 2.23
CA GLU A 524 -12.29 20.81 2.66
C GLU A 524 -11.92 19.52 1.91
N GLY A 525 -10.66 19.37 1.49
CA GLY A 525 -10.20 18.22 0.70
C GLY A 525 -10.63 18.27 -0.78
N THR A 526 -11.12 19.41 -1.28
CA THR A 526 -11.45 19.61 -2.70
C THR A 526 -10.25 20.11 -3.51
N GLU A 527 -10.26 19.84 -4.81
CA GLU A 527 -9.19 20.22 -5.75
C GLU A 527 -9.20 21.72 -6.06
N VAL A 528 -8.14 22.43 -5.66
CA VAL A 528 -7.91 23.83 -6.03
C VAL A 528 -6.94 23.87 -7.21
N LYS A 529 -7.45 24.23 -8.40
CA LYS A 529 -6.65 24.26 -9.64
C LYS A 529 -5.96 25.61 -9.87
N GLY A 530 -4.83 25.58 -10.58
CA GLY A 530 -4.12 26.79 -11.02
C GLY A 530 -3.38 27.53 -9.91
N VAL A 531 -3.03 26.83 -8.82
CA VAL A 531 -2.15 27.33 -7.76
C VAL A 531 -0.71 27.53 -8.28
N ARG A 532 -0.32 26.75 -9.30
CA ARG A 532 0.96 26.86 -9.99
C ARG A 532 0.78 26.68 -11.50
N ASP A 533 1.55 27.43 -12.29
CA ASP A 533 1.63 27.31 -13.75
C ASP A 533 2.84 26.45 -14.11
N ASP A 534 2.73 25.14 -13.84
CA ASP A 534 3.80 24.13 -14.02
C ASP A 534 3.58 23.18 -15.19
N SER A 535 2.37 23.15 -15.76
CA SER A 535 1.91 22.17 -16.73
C SER A 535 1.74 22.80 -18.13
N TYR A 536 2.13 22.11 -19.20
CA TYR A 536 2.43 22.75 -20.50
C TYR A 536 2.25 21.85 -21.73
N SER A 537 2.01 22.45 -22.91
CA SER A 537 1.90 21.71 -24.18
C SER A 537 3.22 21.63 -24.96
N LEU A 538 3.56 20.43 -25.44
CA LEU A 538 4.61 20.17 -26.42
C LEU A 538 4.02 19.90 -27.82
N LYS A 539 4.72 20.37 -28.87
CA LYS A 539 4.35 20.09 -30.27
C LYS A 539 5.22 18.97 -30.84
N VAL A 540 4.60 17.93 -31.36
CA VAL A 540 5.30 16.80 -32.00
C VAL A 540 5.95 17.28 -33.31
N ARG A 541 7.20 16.86 -33.55
CA ARG A 541 7.95 17.17 -34.78
C ARG A 541 8.63 15.92 -35.31
N HIS A 542 8.23 15.48 -36.51
CA HIS A 542 8.74 14.26 -37.15
C HIS A 542 8.58 12.99 -36.27
N GLY A 543 7.39 12.82 -35.67
CA GLY A 543 7.06 11.70 -34.77
C GLY A 543 7.80 11.70 -33.44
N LYS A 544 8.24 12.88 -32.95
CA LYS A 544 9.06 13.01 -31.73
C LYS A 544 8.75 14.26 -30.91
N ILE A 545 9.02 14.17 -29.61
CA ILE A 545 9.20 15.33 -28.71
C ILE A 545 10.55 15.22 -27.97
N SER A 546 11.01 16.35 -27.44
CA SER A 546 12.14 16.41 -26.50
C SER A 546 11.57 16.74 -25.13
N LEU A 547 11.45 15.73 -24.27
CA LEU A 547 11.00 15.90 -22.88
C LEU A 547 12.20 16.28 -21.99
N SER A 548 11.95 17.02 -20.91
CA SER A 548 12.91 17.24 -19.84
C SER A 548 12.20 17.02 -18.52
N VAL A 549 12.62 16.02 -17.75
CA VAL A 549 12.03 15.68 -16.45
C VAL A 549 13.04 16.05 -15.38
N GLU A 550 12.68 16.96 -14.49
CA GLU A 550 13.60 17.44 -13.45
C GLU A 550 13.80 16.39 -12.35
N LYS A 551 14.93 16.42 -11.64
CA LYS A 551 15.16 15.56 -10.47
C LYS A 551 14.06 15.77 -9.43
N SER A 552 13.62 14.70 -8.78
CA SER A 552 12.49 14.69 -7.84
C SER A 552 11.22 15.33 -8.44
N SER A 553 10.78 14.80 -9.58
CA SER A 553 9.47 15.09 -10.16
C SER A 553 8.95 13.93 -11.01
N ALA A 554 7.64 13.92 -11.28
CA ALA A 554 7.02 13.06 -12.28
C ALA A 554 6.19 13.89 -13.25
N VAL A 555 6.01 13.39 -14.47
CA VAL A 555 5.20 14.03 -15.51
C VAL A 555 4.24 13.04 -16.16
N LEU A 556 3.00 13.44 -16.39
CA LEU A 556 2.00 12.70 -17.14
C LEU A 556 1.77 13.38 -18.49
N LEU A 557 1.99 12.64 -19.57
CA LEU A 557 1.85 13.12 -20.95
C LEU A 557 0.56 12.58 -21.56
N HIS A 558 -0.38 13.46 -21.89
CA HIS A 558 -1.59 13.13 -22.64
C HIS A 558 -1.32 13.24 -24.15
N LEU A 559 -1.71 12.22 -24.92
CA LEU A 559 -1.30 12.06 -26.33
C LEU A 559 -2.50 12.29 -27.28
N SER A 560 -2.40 13.25 -28.21
CA SER A 560 -3.50 13.68 -29.11
C SER A 560 -3.06 14.19 -30.48
#